data_AF-A0A3M1GYF2-F1
#
_entry.id   AF-A0A3M1GYF2-F1
#
_cell.length_a   1.000
_cell.length_b   1.000
_cell.length_c   1.000
_cell.angle_alpha   90.00
_cell.angle_beta   90.00
_cell.angle_gamma   90.00
#
_symmetry.space_group_name_H-M   'P 1'
#
loop_
_entity.id
_entity.type
_entity.pdbx_description
1 polymer ?
#
loop_
_entity_poly.entity_id
_entity_poly.type
_entity_poly.pdbx_seq_one_letter_code
_entity_poly.pdbx_strand_id
1 'polypeptide(L)'
;LARFRLTIHPGAHPRPVTEGIPFLGFVTFPEKRRLKRAKGIYYRRKFRRLVQAWQSGQIPLASLTASVQGWVNHVRYGNTTGLRRAILAEPLTQRSEPYVQP
;
A
#
# COMPACT_ATOMS: atom_id res chain seq x y z
N LEU A 1 -1.98 21.60 -27.31
CA LEU A 1 -3.12 20.67 -27.10
C LEU A 1 -4.04 20.57 -28.32
N ALA A 2 -4.47 21.68 -28.92
CA ALA A 2 -5.36 21.70 -30.08
C ALA A 2 -4.89 20.83 -31.28
N ARG A 3 -3.58 20.82 -31.60
CA ARG A 3 -3.01 19.94 -32.64
C ARG A 3 -3.26 18.45 -32.40
N PHE A 4 -3.38 18.04 -31.15
CA PHE A 4 -3.56 16.65 -30.74
C PHE A 4 -5.03 16.29 -30.47
N ARG A 5 -5.98 17.22 -30.68
CA ARG A 5 -7.40 17.05 -30.33
C ARG A 5 -7.61 16.61 -28.87
N LEU A 6 -6.74 17.06 -27.97
CA LEU A 6 -6.80 16.78 -26.53
C LEU A 6 -7.37 17.98 -25.78
N THR A 7 -8.29 17.71 -24.86
CA THR A 7 -8.87 18.70 -23.95
C THR A 7 -8.42 18.40 -22.52
N ILE A 8 -8.12 19.45 -21.75
CA ILE A 8 -7.80 19.31 -20.33
C ILE A 8 -9.07 18.87 -19.59
N HIS A 9 -8.94 17.91 -18.67
CA HIS A 9 -10.04 17.48 -17.84
C HIS A 9 -10.58 18.66 -17.01
N PRO A 10 -11.92 18.86 -16.92
CA PRO A 10 -12.49 20.07 -16.31
C PRO A 10 -12.08 20.28 -14.85
N GLY A 11 -11.86 19.22 -14.08
CA GLY A 11 -11.37 19.30 -12.70
C GLY A 11 -9.85 19.47 -12.53
N ALA A 12 -9.09 19.63 -13.61
CA ALA A 12 -7.63 19.83 -13.54
C ALA A 12 -7.30 21.33 -13.48
N HIS A 13 -7.31 21.88 -12.27
CA HIS A 13 -6.95 23.26 -12.01
C HIS A 13 -5.55 23.39 -11.41
N PRO A 14 -4.79 24.45 -11.73
CA PRO A 14 -3.60 24.81 -10.98
C PRO A 14 -3.94 24.98 -9.50
N ARG A 15 -3.05 24.50 -8.63
CA ARG A 15 -3.20 24.63 -7.18
C ARG A 15 -1.84 24.82 -6.52
N PRO A 16 -1.77 25.51 -5.38
CA PRO A 16 -0.52 25.67 -4.65
C PRO A 16 0.10 24.31 -4.31
N VAL A 17 1.41 24.17 -4.53
CA VAL A 17 2.16 22.95 -4.19
C VAL A 17 2.17 22.65 -2.69
N THR A 18 1.93 23.69 -1.87
CA THR A 18 1.81 23.63 -0.41
C THR A 18 0.59 22.80 0.05
N GLU A 19 -0.45 22.70 -0.78
CA GLU A 19 -1.62 21.86 -0.48
C GLU A 19 -1.43 20.38 -0.87
N GLY A 20 -0.35 20.08 -1.60
CA GLY A 20 0.00 18.74 -2.03
C GLY A 20 -0.81 18.23 -3.23
N ILE A 21 -0.12 17.70 -4.24
CA ILE A 21 -0.70 17.26 -5.50
C ILE A 21 -0.90 15.74 -5.49
N PRO A 22 -2.12 15.22 -5.71
CA PRO A 22 -2.34 13.78 -5.77
C PRO A 22 -1.69 13.19 -7.03
N PHE A 23 -0.78 12.23 -6.85
CA PHE A 23 -0.10 11.58 -7.97
C PHE A 23 0.26 10.13 -7.63
N LEU A 24 -0.13 9.19 -8.50
CA LEU A 24 0.20 7.75 -8.42
C LEU A 24 0.01 7.11 -7.04
N GLY A 25 -1.06 7.46 -6.32
CA GLY A 25 -1.36 6.91 -4.98
C GLY A 25 -0.73 7.68 -3.82
N PHE A 26 0.01 8.75 -4.09
CA PHE A 26 0.59 9.66 -3.12
C PHE A 26 -0.10 11.03 -3.17
N VAL A 27 0.21 11.84 -2.16
CA VAL A 27 0.09 13.29 -2.16
C VAL A 27 1.52 13.83 -2.11
N THR A 28 1.93 14.51 -3.18
CA THR A 28 3.28 15.02 -3.39
C THR A 28 3.34 16.48 -2.98
N PHE A 29 4.29 16.78 -2.10
CA PHE A 29 4.72 18.12 -1.73
C PHE A 29 6.15 18.31 -2.25
N PRO A 30 6.68 19.55 -2.28
CA PRO A 30 8.04 19.76 -2.81
C PRO A 30 9.11 18.98 -2.01
N GLU A 31 8.95 18.79 -0.71
CA GLU A 31 9.94 18.20 0.20
C GLU A 31 9.58 16.79 0.66
N LYS A 32 8.36 16.32 0.40
CA LYS A 32 7.87 15.03 0.91
C LYS A 32 6.75 14.44 0.08
N ARG A 33 6.60 13.12 0.17
CA ARG A 33 5.46 12.40 -0.42
C ARG A 33 4.74 11.64 0.68
N ARG A 34 3.44 11.85 0.80
CA ARG A 34 2.59 11.10 1.74
C ARG A 34 1.79 10.06 0.98
N LEU A 35 1.71 8.83 1.47
CA LEU A 35 0.79 7.84 0.90
C LEU A 35 -0.65 8.30 1.14
N LYS A 36 -1.53 8.18 0.15
CA LYS A 36 -2.96 8.45 0.36
C LYS A 36 -3.50 7.52 1.44
N ARG A 37 -4.22 8.07 2.43
CA ARG A 37 -4.80 7.33 3.58
C ARG A 37 -5.53 6.06 3.14
N ALA A 38 -6.36 6.16 2.11
CA ALA A 38 -7.11 5.03 1.56
C ALA A 38 -6.22 3.85 1.13
N LYS A 39 -5.03 4.10 0.58
CA LYS A 39 -4.09 3.06 0.16
C LYS A 39 -3.46 2.34 1.35
N GLY A 40 -3.15 3.07 2.42
CA GLY A 40 -2.67 2.49 3.68
C GLY A 40 -3.74 1.62 4.36
N ILE A 41 -4.97 2.13 4.47
CA ILE A 41 -6.11 1.39 5.05
C ILE A 41 -6.40 0.12 4.24
N TYR A 42 -6.47 0.25 2.92
CA TYR A 42 -6.67 -0.88 2.03
C TYR A 42 -5.63 -1.97 2.26
N TYR A 43 -4.35 -1.59 2.30
CA TYR A 43 -3.29 -2.58 2.45
C TYR A 43 -3.29 -3.21 3.84
N ARG A 44 -3.56 -2.46 4.92
CA ARG A 44 -3.72 -3.04 6.26
C ARG A 44 -4.81 -4.12 6.28
N ARG A 45 -5.97 -3.86 5.66
CA ARG A 45 -7.07 -4.84 5.55
C ARG A 45 -6.64 -6.05 4.73
N LYS A 46 -5.94 -5.84 3.62
CA LYS A 46 -5.39 -6.93 2.78
C LYS A 46 -4.37 -7.77 3.54
N PHE A 47 -3.44 -7.14 4.25
CA PHE A 47 -2.39 -7.80 5.03
C PHE A 47 -3.00 -8.75 6.06
N ARG A 48 -3.98 -8.30 6.84
CA ARG A 48 -4.69 -9.15 7.81
C ARG A 48 -5.33 -10.39 7.16
N ARG A 49 -5.98 -10.23 6.00
CA ARG A 49 -6.56 -11.37 5.26
C ARG A 49 -5.50 -12.35 4.78
N LEU A 50 -4.37 -11.85 4.29
CA LEU A 50 -3.27 -12.70 3.84
C LEU A 50 -2.62 -13.46 5.00
N VAL A 51 -2.46 -12.80 6.15
CA VAL A 51 -1.99 -13.44 7.37
C VAL A 51 -2.94 -14.58 7.78
N GLN A 52 -4.26 -14.32 7.80
CA GLN A 52 -5.26 -15.35 8.12
C GLN A 52 -5.21 -16.52 7.14
N ALA A 53 -5.15 -16.25 5.84
CA ALA A 53 -5.04 -17.29 4.81
C ALA A 53 -3.73 -18.11 4.94
N TRP A 54 -2.63 -17.47 5.34
CA TRP A 54 -1.37 -18.17 5.59
C TRP A 54 -1.46 -19.04 6.85
N GLN A 55 -2.04 -18.52 7.94
CA GLN A 55 -2.25 -19.26 9.19
C GLN A 55 -3.12 -20.50 8.96
N SER A 56 -4.17 -20.38 8.15
CA SER A 56 -5.05 -21.50 7.79
C SER A 56 -4.51 -22.41 6.69
N GLY A 57 -3.27 -22.19 6.22
CA GLY A 57 -2.64 -23.01 5.17
C GLY A 57 -3.21 -22.83 3.76
N GLN A 58 -4.08 -21.85 3.52
CA GLN A 58 -4.67 -21.57 2.20
C GLN A 58 -3.67 -20.96 1.22
N ILE A 59 -2.65 -20.24 1.73
CA ILE A 59 -1.57 -19.70 0.91
C ILE A 59 -0.20 -20.06 1.51
N PRO A 60 0.83 -20.28 0.68
CA PRO A 60 2.19 -20.44 1.18
C PRO A 60 2.73 -19.10 1.71
N LEU A 61 3.70 -19.17 2.62
CA LEU A 61 4.38 -17.99 3.17
C LEU A 61 4.97 -17.10 2.06
N ALA A 62 5.46 -17.71 0.98
CA ALA A 62 6.01 -17.00 -0.17
C ALA A 62 5.00 -16.01 -0.79
N SER A 63 3.71 -16.35 -0.86
CA SER A 63 2.66 -15.46 -1.38
C SER A 63 2.42 -14.25 -0.48
N LEU A 64 2.40 -14.46 0.85
CA LEU A 64 2.33 -13.37 1.82
C LEU A 64 3.54 -12.45 1.69
N THR A 65 4.76 -13.02 1.67
CA THR A 65 6.02 -12.28 1.52
C THR A 65 6.05 -11.47 0.23
N ALA A 66 5.65 -12.04 -0.91
CA ALA A 66 5.61 -11.34 -2.19
C ALA A 66 4.65 -10.13 -2.15
N SER A 67 3.48 -10.27 -1.52
CA SER A 67 2.55 -9.15 -1.33
C SER A 67 3.12 -8.06 -0.42
N VAL A 68 3.86 -8.43 0.63
CA VAL A 68 4.59 -7.47 1.50
C VAL A 68 5.66 -6.74 0.71
N GLN A 69 6.52 -7.44 0.00
CA GLN A 69 7.59 -6.84 -0.80
C GLN A 69 7.04 -5.90 -1.88
N GLY A 70 6.00 -6.32 -2.61
CA GLY A 70 5.39 -5.48 -3.63
C GLY A 70 4.83 -4.16 -3.06
N TRP A 71 4.15 -4.23 -1.91
CA TRP A 71 3.64 -3.02 -1.26
C TRP A 71 4.75 -2.15 -0.69
N VAL A 72 5.75 -2.73 -0.01
CA VAL A 72 6.91 -2.00 0.50
C VAL A 72 7.65 -1.29 -0.62
N ASN A 73 7.88 -1.96 -1.76
CA ASN A 73 8.54 -1.38 -2.92
C ASN A 73 7.75 -0.22 -3.55
N HIS A 74 6.42 -0.26 -3.50
CA HIS A 74 5.61 0.89 -3.91
C HIS A 74 5.70 2.03 -2.89
N VAL A 75 5.46 1.76 -1.61
CA VAL A 75 5.30 2.83 -0.59
C VAL A 75 6.62 3.42 -0.11
N ARG A 76 7.77 2.79 -0.38
CA ARG A 76 9.10 3.31 -0.01
C ARG A 76 9.42 4.66 -0.66
N TYR A 77 8.77 5.01 -1.75
CA TYR A 77 8.92 6.30 -2.44
C TYR A 77 8.21 7.46 -1.73
N GLY A 78 7.63 7.25 -0.55
CA GLY A 78 7.12 8.31 0.31
C GLY A 78 7.48 8.12 1.78
N ASN A 79 7.11 9.10 2.59
CA ASN A 79 7.35 9.16 4.02
C ASN A 79 6.46 8.13 4.75
N THR A 80 6.83 6.86 4.66
CA THR A 80 5.99 5.72 5.10
C THR A 80 6.67 4.79 6.09
N THR A 81 7.87 5.10 6.58
CA THR A 81 8.59 4.25 7.55
C THR A 81 7.75 3.94 8.79
N GLY A 82 7.12 4.94 9.40
CA GLY A 82 6.22 4.72 10.54
C GLY A 82 4.98 3.89 10.18
N LEU A 83 4.39 4.12 9.00
CA LEU A 83 3.23 3.35 8.52
C LEU A 83 3.59 1.88 8.27
N ARG A 84 4.75 1.61 7.65
CA ARG A 84 5.25 0.25 7.40
C ARG A 84 5.45 -0.49 8.71
N ARG A 85 6.10 0.14 9.69
CA ARG A 85 6.27 -0.44 11.04
C ARG A 85 4.92 -0.74 11.69
N ALA A 86 3.99 0.22 11.68
CA ALA A 86 2.68 0.05 12.31
C ALA A 86 1.84 -1.07 11.68
N ILE A 87 1.92 -1.27 10.36
CA ILE A 87 1.18 -2.34 9.67
C ILE A 87 1.86 -3.70 9.88
N LEU A 88 3.19 -3.77 9.81
CA LEU A 88 3.92 -5.05 9.84
C LEU A 88 4.22 -5.55 11.26
N ALA A 89 4.16 -4.69 12.28
CA ALA A 89 4.29 -5.08 13.69
C ALA A 89 2.96 -5.53 14.32
N GLU A 90 1.88 -5.62 13.54
CA GLU A 90 0.59 -6.09 14.04
C GLU A 90 0.74 -7.56 14.50
N PRO A 91 0.36 -7.90 15.75
CA PRO A 91 0.64 -9.21 16.32
C PRO A 91 0.01 -10.31 15.48
N LEU A 92 0.85 -11.24 15.04
CA LEU A 92 0.44 -12.44 14.34
C LEU A 92 0.20 -13.51 15.39
N THR A 93 -1.05 -13.92 15.60
CA THR A 93 -1.34 -15.14 16.35
C THR A 93 -0.58 -16.30 15.71
N GLN A 94 0.04 -17.18 16.51
CA GLN A 94 0.90 -18.24 15.98
C GLN A 94 0.16 -19.09 14.94
N ARG A 95 0.88 -19.58 13.93
CA ARG A 95 0.36 -20.60 13.02
C ARG A 95 0.03 -21.82 13.89
N SER A 96 -1.24 -22.19 13.98
CA SER A 96 -1.62 -23.53 14.44
C SER A 96 -0.93 -24.51 13.50
N GLU A 97 0.03 -25.29 13.99
CA GLU A 97 0.68 -26.31 13.18
C GLU A 97 -0.40 -27.17 12.51
N PRO A 98 -0.32 -27.42 11.19
CA PRO A 98 -1.12 -28.48 10.62
C PRO A 98 -0.62 -29.77 11.27
N TYR A 99 -1.52 -30.52 11.90
CA TYR A 99 -1.30 -31.90 12.28
C TYR A 99 -0.65 -32.62 11.08
N VAL A 100 0.63 -32.98 11.23
CA VAL A 100 1.35 -33.83 10.29
C VAL A 100 0.84 -35.24 10.56
N GLN A 101 -0.01 -35.77 9.68
CA GLN A 101 -0.37 -37.20 9.72
C GLN A 101 0.93 -38.03 9.58
N PRO A 102 1.14 -39.05 10.42
CA PRO A 102 2.30 -39.94 10.33
C PRO A 102 2.33 -40.78 9.04
#